data_AF-A0A6G1IGQ3-F1
#
_entry.id   AF-A0A6G1IGQ3-F1
#
_cell.length_a   1.000
_cell.length_b   1.000
_cell.length_c   1.000
_cell.angle_alpha   90.00
_cell.angle_beta   90.00
_cell.angle_gamma   90.00
#
_symmetry.space_group_name_H-M   'P 1'
#
loop_
_entity.id
_entity.type
_entity.pdbx_description
1 polymer ?
#
loop_
_entity_poly.entity_id
_entity_poly.type
_entity_poly.pdbx_seq_one_letter_code
_entity_poly.pdbx_strand_id
1 'polypeptide(L)'
;MDIWTRIVTWKLPLFQLVSQFPRPPLGFAVESAIIAHLLGDPVDSVMSMLLTLSMCQSRAALAKETCVAANVELIDEEYERTWKGLAIILVSYDECGKSEEVAELCEEYLRLSRHPNFEGEIRHIYEETASKLAADRQTRSLPVFIAELLFIGGWLIALLRAASSEPSPTNWPQVEAHSIAFSGLYLWVTSAVVAGSVIGASQTEGSIPRMLHGFEYQLKEFRGEAPARRPSACYREETGWCKTGQERAIHGGVYSWRPIKWRDNLEMFGIGIWSLVSFVAIAVAVLYASYFPAAILSYFVPPRGLGCRHIPETLMLVVWLLSFAIECLLERWLQKKKLFWAVFWKDVLLALTNISIIIITQCGILQRCSCWTAWGLTWLHLPQLPNVKPELMHYIRHIAPAITFTAILFQFVFCAAIVWRYWDAVRVFIQRDDGISNLPLKYQKLESRRQSK
;
A
#
# COMPACT_ATOMS: atom_id res chain seq x y z
N MET A 1 -14.11 -26.34 20.89
CA MET A 1 -14.35 -25.06 20.18
C MET A 1 -14.03 -25.25 18.71
N ASP A 2 -14.91 -24.81 17.83
CA ASP A 2 -14.84 -25.12 16.39
C ASP A 2 -13.76 -24.25 15.69
N ILE A 3 -12.84 -24.91 14.97
CA ILE A 3 -11.82 -24.27 14.13
C ILE A 3 -12.47 -23.25 13.19
N TRP A 4 -13.67 -23.55 12.72
CA TRP A 4 -14.45 -22.68 11.86
C TRP A 4 -14.70 -21.30 12.48
N THR A 5 -15.05 -21.23 13.77
CA THR A 5 -15.33 -19.93 14.38
C THR A 5 -14.10 -19.03 14.44
N ARG A 6 -12.90 -19.60 14.61
CA ARG A 6 -11.64 -18.83 14.61
C ARG A 6 -11.33 -18.26 13.24
N ILE A 7 -11.49 -19.08 12.21
CA ILE A 7 -11.31 -18.66 10.82
C ILE A 7 -12.30 -17.52 10.50
N VAL A 8 -13.58 -17.69 10.82
CA VAL A 8 -14.60 -16.69 10.50
C VAL A 8 -14.40 -15.38 11.27
N THR A 9 -14.04 -15.42 12.56
CA THR A 9 -14.04 -14.22 13.42
C THR A 9 -13.02 -13.17 12.98
N TRP A 10 -11.86 -13.57 12.46
CA TRP A 10 -10.80 -12.61 12.12
C TRP A 10 -10.00 -12.93 10.85
N LYS A 11 -9.89 -14.19 10.41
CA LYS A 11 -9.23 -14.51 9.14
C LYS A 11 -10.05 -14.06 7.94
N LEU A 12 -11.37 -14.18 8.01
CA LEU A 12 -12.25 -13.67 6.97
C LEU A 12 -12.16 -12.13 6.84
N PRO A 13 -12.22 -11.34 7.93
CA PRO A 13 -11.92 -9.90 7.87
C PRO A 13 -10.53 -9.57 7.30
N LEU A 14 -9.49 -10.33 7.67
CA LEU A 14 -8.15 -10.13 7.09
C LEU A 14 -8.14 -10.40 5.57
N PHE A 15 -8.78 -11.49 5.13
CA PHE A 15 -8.91 -11.80 3.72
C PHE A 15 -9.71 -10.72 2.98
N GLN A 16 -10.80 -10.24 3.58
CA GLN A 16 -11.59 -9.14 3.04
C GLN A 16 -10.71 -7.89 2.90
N LEU A 17 -9.93 -7.53 3.91
CA LEU A 17 -9.03 -6.38 3.87
C LEU A 17 -7.98 -6.51 2.75
N VAL A 18 -7.30 -7.66 2.65
CA VAL A 18 -6.36 -7.96 1.56
C VAL A 18 -7.05 -7.91 0.19
N SER A 19 -8.30 -8.37 0.08
CA SER A 19 -9.06 -8.31 -1.19
C SER A 19 -9.38 -6.88 -1.64
N GLN A 20 -9.46 -5.93 -0.70
CA GLN A 20 -9.66 -4.51 -1.00
C GLN A 20 -8.39 -3.79 -1.44
N PHE A 21 -7.23 -4.46 -1.38
CA PHE A 21 -5.97 -3.90 -1.87
C PHE A 21 -6.11 -3.50 -3.36
N PRO A 22 -5.81 -2.24 -3.73
CA PRO A 22 -5.92 -1.77 -5.11
C PRO A 22 -5.00 -2.57 -6.04
N ARG A 23 -5.57 -3.02 -7.15
CA ARG A 23 -4.90 -3.83 -8.16
C ARG A 23 -5.25 -3.29 -9.54
N PRO A 24 -4.27 -2.81 -10.33
CA PRO A 24 -4.53 -2.44 -11.71
C PRO A 24 -4.81 -3.74 -12.50
N PRO A 25 -5.79 -3.74 -13.41
CA PRO A 25 -6.18 -4.95 -14.14
C PRO A 25 -5.24 -5.20 -15.32
N LEU A 26 -3.96 -5.46 -15.03
CA LEU A 26 -2.89 -5.75 -16.01
C LEU A 26 -2.81 -7.24 -16.38
N GLY A 27 -3.94 -7.93 -16.29
CA GLY A 27 -4.07 -9.37 -16.47
C GLY A 27 -3.91 -10.17 -15.18
N PHE A 28 -4.51 -11.37 -15.19
CA PHE A 28 -4.63 -12.24 -14.03
C PHE A 28 -3.29 -12.60 -13.36
N ALA A 29 -2.23 -12.78 -14.16
CA ALA A 29 -0.90 -13.09 -13.64
C ALA A 29 -0.33 -11.95 -12.78
N VAL A 30 -0.48 -10.70 -13.23
CA VAL A 30 0.00 -9.52 -12.48
C VAL A 30 -0.87 -9.30 -11.24
N GLU A 31 -2.20 -9.42 -11.36
CA GLU A 31 -3.10 -9.30 -10.20
C GLU A 31 -2.81 -10.33 -9.11
N SER A 32 -2.54 -11.58 -9.51
CA SER A 32 -2.16 -12.65 -8.59
C SER A 32 -0.77 -12.40 -7.99
N ALA A 33 0.17 -11.90 -8.81
CA ALA A 33 1.50 -11.51 -8.35
C ALA A 33 1.43 -10.45 -7.25
N ILE A 34 0.56 -9.45 -7.39
CA ILE A 34 0.38 -8.40 -6.38
C ILE A 34 -0.07 -8.97 -5.03
N ILE A 35 -1.05 -9.89 -5.03
CA ILE A 35 -1.54 -10.49 -3.77
C ILE A 35 -0.48 -11.41 -3.17
N ALA A 36 0.19 -12.22 -3.99
CA ALA A 36 1.28 -13.08 -3.53
C ALA A 36 2.42 -12.23 -2.95
N HIS A 37 2.81 -11.16 -3.64
CA HIS A 37 3.86 -10.24 -3.22
C HIS A 37 3.49 -9.52 -1.92
N LEU A 38 2.27 -9.01 -1.80
CA LEU A 38 1.79 -8.40 -0.57
C LEU A 38 1.95 -9.36 0.62
N LEU A 39 1.53 -10.61 0.48
CA LEU A 39 1.58 -11.59 1.58
C LEU A 39 2.99 -12.21 1.80
N GLY A 40 3.80 -12.27 0.75
CA GLY A 40 5.13 -12.88 0.75
C GLY A 40 6.26 -11.91 1.12
N ASP A 41 6.12 -10.63 0.78
CA ASP A 41 7.15 -9.60 0.93
C ASP A 41 6.58 -8.25 1.43
N PRO A 42 6.21 -8.17 2.71
CA PRO A 42 5.65 -6.94 3.28
C PRO A 42 6.64 -5.77 3.28
N VAL A 43 7.94 -6.06 3.40
CA VAL A 43 8.99 -5.04 3.41
C VAL A 43 9.06 -4.37 2.05
N ASP A 44 9.16 -5.19 0.98
CA ASP A 44 9.19 -4.68 -0.38
C ASP A 44 7.90 -3.91 -0.73
N SER A 45 6.75 -4.45 -0.33
CA SER A 45 5.44 -3.83 -0.55
C SER A 45 5.36 -2.42 0.02
N VAL A 46 5.68 -2.24 1.31
CA VAL A 46 5.66 -0.93 1.96
C VAL A 46 6.72 0.00 1.36
N MET A 47 7.93 -0.51 1.09
CA MET A 47 8.99 0.27 0.44
C MET A 47 8.56 0.78 -0.96
N SER A 48 7.93 -0.07 -1.78
CA SER A 48 7.44 0.28 -3.12
C SER A 48 6.41 1.41 -3.06
N MET A 49 5.50 1.37 -2.10
CA MET A 49 4.49 2.42 -1.92
C MET A 49 5.12 3.74 -1.44
N LEU A 50 6.08 3.70 -0.52
CA LEU A 50 6.84 4.88 -0.10
C LEU A 50 7.63 5.50 -1.26
N LEU A 51 8.29 4.65 -2.07
CA LEU A 51 8.99 5.09 -3.27
C LEU A 51 8.03 5.75 -4.27
N THR A 52 6.87 5.14 -4.51
CA THR A 52 5.83 5.69 -5.39
C THR A 52 5.37 7.07 -4.92
N LEU A 53 5.06 7.23 -3.63
CA LEU A 53 4.67 8.51 -3.05
C LEU A 53 5.79 9.55 -3.17
N SER A 54 7.05 9.15 -2.96
CA SER A 54 8.21 10.02 -3.11
C SER A 54 8.42 10.48 -4.56
N MET A 55 8.22 9.60 -5.54
CA MET A 55 8.31 9.96 -6.95
C MET A 55 7.19 10.92 -7.35
N CYS A 56 5.95 10.65 -6.93
CA CYS A 56 4.84 11.55 -7.16
C CYS A 56 5.06 12.91 -6.48
N GLN A 57 5.63 12.94 -5.27
CA GLN A 57 5.99 14.18 -4.59
C GLN A 57 7.04 14.99 -5.38
N SER A 58 8.02 14.33 -6.00
CA SER A 58 8.98 14.97 -6.90
C SER A 58 8.31 15.52 -8.16
N ARG A 59 7.41 14.77 -8.80
CA ARG A 59 6.62 15.25 -9.95
C ARG A 59 5.69 16.41 -9.59
N ALA A 60 5.10 16.40 -8.40
CA ALA A 60 4.31 17.51 -7.88
C ALA A 60 5.16 18.77 -7.68
N ALA A 61 6.38 18.64 -7.16
CA ALA A 61 7.31 19.76 -7.04
C ALA A 61 7.69 20.32 -8.43
N LEU A 62 8.04 19.46 -9.37
CA LEU A 62 8.33 19.85 -10.75
C LEU A 62 7.14 20.55 -11.42
N ALA A 63 5.93 20.01 -11.28
CA ALA A 63 4.72 20.64 -11.82
C ALA A 63 4.48 22.03 -11.22
N LYS A 64 4.70 22.21 -9.91
CA LYS A 64 4.59 23.51 -9.24
C LYS A 64 5.60 24.52 -9.79
N GLU A 65 6.86 24.11 -9.98
CA GLU A 65 7.91 24.94 -10.58
C GLU A 65 7.55 25.34 -12.01
N THR A 66 7.07 24.39 -12.81
CA THR A 66 6.59 24.63 -14.19
C THR A 66 5.43 25.62 -14.22
N CYS A 67 4.44 25.51 -13.33
CA CYS A 67 3.33 26.47 -13.25
C CYS A 67 3.81 27.88 -12.87
N VAL A 68 4.75 28.00 -11.93
CA VAL A 68 5.33 29.31 -11.57
C VAL A 68 6.09 29.91 -12.76
N ALA A 69 6.86 29.10 -13.49
CA ALA A 69 7.57 29.55 -14.69
C ALA A 69 6.65 29.89 -15.87
N ALA A 70 5.43 29.35 -15.89
CA ALA A 70 4.36 29.72 -16.82
C ALA A 70 3.57 30.99 -16.40
N ASN A 71 3.96 31.65 -15.30
CA ASN A 71 3.27 32.80 -14.70
C ASN A 71 1.85 32.49 -14.19
N VAL A 72 1.56 31.25 -13.78
CA VAL A 72 0.30 30.93 -13.09
C VAL A 72 0.37 31.46 -11.65
N GLU A 73 -0.51 32.39 -11.28
CA GLU A 73 -0.45 33.10 -10.00
C GLU A 73 -0.68 32.16 -8.79
N LEU A 74 0.26 32.16 -7.83
CA LEU A 74 0.24 31.30 -6.63
C LEU A 74 -1.01 31.42 -5.74
N ILE A 75 -1.73 32.55 -5.82
CA ILE A 75 -2.87 32.86 -4.95
C ILE A 75 -4.18 32.29 -5.54
N ASP A 76 -4.17 31.94 -6.82
CA ASP A 76 -5.35 31.49 -7.54
C ASP A 76 -5.69 30.02 -7.22
N GLU A 77 -6.98 29.72 -7.09
CA GLU A 77 -7.48 28.32 -7.06
C GLU A 77 -7.06 27.58 -8.33
N GLU A 78 -6.91 28.32 -9.43
CA GLU A 78 -6.34 27.87 -10.68
C GLU A 78 -4.95 27.27 -10.51
N TYR A 79 -4.04 27.90 -9.75
CA TYR A 79 -2.69 27.38 -9.55
C TYR A 79 -2.75 25.97 -8.98
N GLU A 80 -3.57 25.77 -7.96
CA GLU A 80 -3.73 24.46 -7.33
C GLU A 80 -4.30 23.40 -8.26
N ARG A 81 -5.25 23.76 -9.11
CA ARG A 81 -5.84 22.85 -10.09
C ARG A 81 -4.84 22.50 -11.17
N THR A 82 -4.11 23.49 -11.67
CA THR A 82 -3.17 23.37 -12.78
C THR A 82 -1.95 22.53 -12.41
N TRP A 83 -1.29 22.77 -11.27
CA TRP A 83 -0.11 21.96 -10.91
C TRP A 83 -0.48 20.52 -10.58
N LYS A 84 -1.65 20.26 -9.97
CA LYS A 84 -2.12 18.88 -9.72
C LYS A 84 -2.43 18.17 -11.03
N GLY A 85 -3.11 18.88 -11.95
CA GLY A 85 -3.44 18.36 -13.27
C GLY A 85 -2.18 18.05 -14.10
N LEU A 86 -1.18 18.92 -14.05
CA LEU A 86 0.11 18.64 -14.66
C LEU A 86 0.80 17.45 -13.98
N ALA A 87 0.87 17.43 -12.65
CA ALA A 87 1.53 16.37 -11.89
C ALA A 87 0.93 14.97 -12.16
N ILE A 88 -0.39 14.84 -12.26
CA ILE A 88 -1.02 13.55 -12.57
C ILE A 88 -0.66 13.09 -13.99
N ILE A 89 -0.57 14.01 -14.96
CA ILE A 89 -0.08 13.69 -16.32
C ILE A 89 1.37 13.18 -16.23
N LEU A 90 2.26 13.90 -15.52
CA LEU A 90 3.67 13.50 -15.38
C LEU A 90 3.83 12.10 -14.76
N VAL A 91 3.09 11.81 -13.69
CA VAL A 91 3.10 10.49 -13.03
C VAL A 91 2.58 9.41 -13.97
N SER A 92 1.57 9.70 -14.79
CA SER A 92 1.06 8.73 -15.77
C SER A 92 2.06 8.44 -16.90
N TYR A 93 2.91 9.40 -17.28
CA TYR A 93 4.06 9.12 -18.16
C TYR A 93 5.06 8.15 -17.49
N ASP A 94 5.34 8.35 -16.20
CA ASP A 94 6.20 7.44 -15.43
C ASP A 94 5.63 6.00 -15.39
N GLU A 95 4.32 5.84 -15.16
CA GLU A 95 3.64 4.54 -15.19
C GLU A 95 3.73 3.82 -16.55
N CYS A 96 3.85 4.60 -17.63
CA CYS A 96 4.01 4.07 -18.97
C CYS A 96 5.47 3.77 -19.35
N GLY A 97 6.41 4.00 -18.42
CA GLY A 97 7.83 3.83 -18.65
C GLY A 97 8.45 4.94 -19.50
N LYS A 98 7.80 6.11 -19.57
CA LYS A 98 8.21 7.27 -20.38
C LYS A 98 8.71 8.44 -19.51
N SER A 99 9.40 8.12 -18.42
CA SER A 99 9.86 9.11 -17.44
C SER A 99 10.81 10.16 -18.03
N GLU A 100 11.53 9.81 -19.09
CA GLU A 100 12.46 10.68 -19.82
C GLU A 100 11.75 11.76 -20.66
N GLU A 101 10.51 11.50 -21.12
CA GLU A 101 9.71 12.45 -21.90
C GLU A 101 9.09 13.56 -21.01
N VAL A 102 9.13 13.40 -19.68
CA VAL A 102 8.52 14.37 -18.73
C VAL A 102 9.18 15.75 -18.81
N ALA A 103 10.49 15.82 -19.04
CA ALA A 103 11.20 17.09 -19.17
C ALA A 103 10.73 17.86 -20.42
N GLU A 104 10.67 17.17 -21.56
CA GLU A 104 10.16 17.73 -22.83
C GLU A 104 8.70 18.20 -22.68
N LEU A 105 7.87 17.43 -21.99
CA LEU A 105 6.48 17.80 -21.73
C LEU A 105 6.36 19.10 -20.90
N CYS A 106 7.25 19.30 -19.91
CA CYS A 106 7.27 20.53 -19.12
C CYS A 106 7.73 21.72 -19.98
N GLU A 107 8.77 21.56 -20.79
CA GLU A 107 9.23 22.60 -21.73
C GLU A 107 8.16 22.96 -22.75
N GLU A 108 7.45 21.95 -23.26
CA GLU A 108 6.30 22.12 -24.14
C GLU A 108 5.20 22.93 -23.46
N TYR A 109 4.83 22.58 -22.24
CA TYR A 109 3.82 23.33 -21.47
C TYR A 109 4.24 24.79 -21.31
N LEU A 110 5.51 25.07 -20.95
CA LEU A 110 6.03 26.43 -20.84
C LEU A 110 5.97 27.18 -22.18
N ARG A 111 6.30 26.53 -23.28
CA ARG A 111 6.22 27.13 -24.61
C ARG A 111 4.77 27.46 -24.99
N LEU A 112 3.86 26.51 -24.76
CA LEU A 112 2.45 26.66 -25.09
C LEU A 112 1.72 27.64 -24.16
N SER A 113 2.16 27.80 -22.91
CA SER A 113 1.61 28.80 -21.97
C SER A 113 1.75 30.25 -22.46
N ARG A 114 2.69 30.50 -23.37
CA ARG A 114 2.91 31.81 -24.00
C ARG A 114 2.10 32.00 -25.28
N HIS A 115 1.38 30.97 -25.73
CA HIS A 115 0.60 31.03 -26.96
C HIS A 115 -0.70 31.81 -26.72
N PRO A 116 -1.15 32.68 -27.66
CA PRO A 116 -2.37 33.48 -27.49
C PRO A 116 -3.64 32.65 -27.21
N ASN A 117 -3.70 31.43 -27.74
CA ASN A 117 -4.84 30.51 -27.54
C ASN A 117 -4.66 29.58 -26.33
N PHE A 118 -3.72 29.85 -25.42
CA PHE A 118 -3.46 28.98 -24.28
C PHE A 118 -4.69 28.83 -23.39
N GLU A 119 -5.29 29.94 -22.97
CA GLU A 119 -6.47 29.96 -22.08
C GLU A 119 -7.71 29.27 -22.66
N GLY A 120 -7.76 29.09 -23.98
CA GLY A 120 -8.84 28.39 -24.66
C GLY A 120 -8.53 26.91 -24.83
N GLU A 121 -8.06 26.56 -26.02
CA GLU A 121 -7.98 25.17 -26.47
C GLU A 121 -6.87 24.38 -25.75
N ILE A 122 -5.69 24.98 -25.55
CA ILE A 122 -4.53 24.25 -25.00
C ILE A 122 -4.79 23.89 -23.54
N ARG A 123 -5.17 24.88 -22.72
CA ARG A 123 -5.49 24.67 -21.31
C ARG A 123 -6.61 23.65 -21.15
N HIS A 124 -7.64 23.71 -22.00
CA HIS A 124 -8.71 22.70 -22.01
C HIS A 124 -8.17 21.29 -22.26
N ILE A 125 -7.25 21.10 -23.21
CA ILE A 125 -6.63 19.78 -23.48
C ILE A 125 -5.91 19.23 -22.23
N TYR A 126 -5.13 20.06 -21.53
CA TYR A 126 -4.44 19.65 -20.30
C TYR A 126 -5.44 19.35 -19.17
N GLU A 127 -6.41 20.22 -18.92
CA GLU A 127 -7.41 20.04 -17.86
C GLU A 127 -8.29 18.82 -18.11
N GLU A 128 -8.75 18.62 -19.35
CA GLU A 128 -9.57 17.48 -19.74
C GLU A 128 -8.79 16.17 -19.58
N THR A 129 -7.52 16.14 -20.01
CA THR A 129 -6.65 14.96 -19.86
C THR A 129 -6.40 14.65 -18.39
N ALA A 130 -6.05 15.66 -17.60
CA ALA A 130 -5.84 15.51 -16.16
C ALA A 130 -7.11 14.98 -15.45
N SER A 131 -8.28 15.52 -15.80
CA SER A 131 -9.56 15.09 -15.22
C SER A 131 -9.89 13.65 -15.59
N LYS A 132 -9.64 13.25 -16.85
CA LYS A 132 -9.80 11.85 -17.29
C LYS A 132 -8.83 10.91 -16.55
N LEU A 133 -7.58 11.30 -16.36
CA LEU A 133 -6.59 10.51 -15.60
C LEU A 133 -6.95 10.39 -14.12
N ALA A 134 -7.41 11.47 -13.50
CA ALA A 134 -7.90 11.46 -12.12
C ALA A 134 -9.14 10.55 -11.97
N ALA A 135 -10.10 10.64 -12.88
CA ALA A 135 -11.29 9.79 -12.90
C ALA A 135 -10.96 8.31 -13.10
N ASP A 136 -9.92 8.00 -13.87
CA ASP A 136 -9.46 6.62 -14.10
C ASP A 136 -8.75 6.01 -12.88
N ARG A 137 -8.35 6.80 -11.89
CA ARG A 137 -7.78 6.27 -10.64
C ARG A 137 -8.88 5.88 -9.67
N GLN A 138 -9.06 4.57 -9.47
CA GLN A 138 -9.92 4.06 -8.40
C GLN A 138 -9.22 4.17 -7.04
N THR A 139 -9.53 5.23 -6.29
CA THR A 139 -9.25 5.31 -4.86
C THR A 139 -10.39 4.58 -4.12
N ARG A 140 -10.18 3.32 -3.74
CA ARG A 140 -11.19 2.50 -3.03
C ARG A 140 -11.28 2.86 -1.55
N SER A 141 -11.23 4.15 -1.20
CA SER A 141 -11.08 4.60 0.19
C SER A 141 -12.24 4.18 1.09
N LEU A 142 -13.49 4.25 0.61
CA LEU A 142 -14.66 3.84 1.41
C LEU A 142 -14.72 2.32 1.66
N PRO A 143 -14.62 1.44 0.63
CA PRO A 143 -14.53 0.00 0.87
C PRO A 143 -13.36 -0.41 1.77
N VAL A 144 -12.20 0.23 1.60
CA VAL A 144 -11.02 0.01 2.45
C VAL A 144 -11.30 0.40 3.89
N PHE A 145 -11.86 1.59 4.12
CA PHE A 145 -12.24 2.03 5.47
C PHE A 145 -13.20 1.07 6.16
N ILE A 146 -14.22 0.57 5.44
CA ILE A 146 -15.14 -0.44 5.98
C ILE A 146 -14.40 -1.75 6.30
N ALA A 147 -13.53 -2.22 5.41
CA ALA A 147 -12.76 -3.44 5.64
C ALA A 147 -11.80 -3.31 6.84
N GLU A 148 -11.19 -2.14 7.03
CA GLU A 148 -10.36 -1.82 8.20
C GLU A 148 -11.17 -1.87 9.51
N LEU A 149 -12.35 -1.23 9.53
CA LEU A 149 -13.24 -1.28 10.68
C LEU A 149 -13.69 -2.70 11.00
N LEU A 150 -13.97 -3.52 9.98
CA LEU A 150 -14.33 -4.93 10.17
C LEU A 150 -13.16 -5.76 10.69
N PHE A 151 -11.94 -5.53 10.20
CA PHE A 151 -10.74 -6.21 10.67
C PHE A 151 -10.43 -5.88 12.14
N ILE A 152 -10.42 -4.59 12.49
CA ILE A 152 -10.22 -4.12 13.87
C ILE A 152 -11.37 -4.59 14.77
N GLY A 153 -12.61 -4.50 14.29
CA GLY A 153 -13.79 -4.98 15.01
C GLY A 153 -13.74 -6.48 15.30
N GLY A 154 -13.31 -7.29 14.32
CA GLY A 154 -13.13 -8.74 14.49
C GLY A 154 -12.12 -9.09 15.57
N TRP A 155 -11.03 -8.32 15.67
CA TRP A 155 -10.06 -8.44 16.75
C TRP A 155 -10.63 -8.09 18.13
N LEU A 156 -11.37 -6.98 18.23
CA LEU A 156 -12.01 -6.57 19.47
C LEU A 156 -13.02 -7.62 19.93
N ILE A 157 -13.82 -8.17 19.01
CA ILE A 157 -14.76 -9.26 19.29
C ILE A 157 -14.01 -10.50 19.78
N ALA A 158 -12.90 -10.87 19.14
CA ALA A 158 -12.09 -12.01 19.57
C ALA A 158 -11.52 -11.82 20.99
N LEU A 159 -11.01 -10.62 21.32
CA LEU A 159 -10.53 -10.28 22.66
C LEU A 159 -11.65 -10.32 23.70
N LEU A 160 -12.80 -9.68 23.42
CA LEU A 160 -13.94 -9.68 24.31
C LEU A 160 -14.45 -11.09 24.58
N ARG A 161 -14.52 -11.92 23.53
CA ARG A 161 -14.90 -13.33 23.65
C ARG A 161 -13.91 -14.11 24.49
N ALA A 162 -12.60 -13.89 24.31
CA ALA A 162 -11.57 -14.52 25.14
C ALA A 162 -11.68 -14.07 26.61
N ALA A 163 -11.99 -12.80 26.85
CA ALA A 163 -12.14 -12.21 28.18
C ALA A 163 -13.41 -12.68 28.93
N SER A 164 -14.49 -12.93 28.20
CA SER A 164 -15.77 -13.43 28.74
C SER A 164 -15.81 -14.96 28.88
N SER A 165 -14.84 -15.66 28.27
CA SER A 165 -14.76 -17.12 28.26
C SER A 165 -14.15 -17.64 29.56
N GLU A 166 -14.95 -18.33 30.37
CA GLU A 166 -14.40 -19.09 31.49
C GLU A 166 -13.61 -20.32 30.98
N PRO A 167 -12.37 -20.54 31.44
CA PRO A 167 -11.61 -21.74 31.11
C PRO A 167 -12.35 -23.01 31.51
N SER A 168 -12.56 -23.91 30.55
CA SER A 168 -13.19 -25.22 30.76
C SER A 168 -12.56 -26.26 29.82
N PRO A 169 -12.86 -27.57 29.95
CA PRO A 169 -12.34 -28.58 29.01
C PRO A 169 -12.79 -28.34 27.56
N THR A 170 -13.88 -27.61 27.35
CA THR A 170 -14.42 -27.29 26.02
C THR A 170 -14.02 -25.90 25.52
N ASN A 171 -13.55 -25.03 26.43
CA ASN A 171 -13.21 -23.63 26.18
C ASN A 171 -11.77 -23.29 26.61
N TRP A 172 -10.95 -22.92 25.64
CA TRP A 172 -9.52 -22.74 25.81
C TRP A 172 -9.12 -21.29 25.48
N PRO A 173 -9.37 -20.30 26.37
CA PRO A 173 -9.21 -18.88 26.07
C PRO A 173 -7.77 -18.48 25.72
N GLN A 174 -6.79 -19.20 26.24
CA GLN A 174 -5.38 -19.09 25.84
C GLN A 174 -5.14 -19.37 24.34
N VAL A 175 -5.87 -20.31 23.73
CA VAL A 175 -5.70 -20.63 22.32
C VAL A 175 -6.27 -19.51 21.46
N GLU A 176 -7.35 -18.86 21.92
CA GLU A 176 -7.84 -17.63 21.32
C GLU A 176 -6.83 -16.50 21.46
N ALA A 177 -6.23 -16.30 22.63
CA ALA A 177 -5.19 -15.28 22.85
C ALA A 177 -4.00 -15.46 21.89
N HIS A 178 -3.56 -16.70 21.64
CA HIS A 178 -2.54 -16.95 20.62
C HIS A 178 -3.02 -16.74 19.20
N SER A 179 -4.25 -17.13 18.88
CA SER A 179 -4.84 -16.85 17.57
C SER A 179 -4.81 -15.34 17.29
N ILE A 180 -5.15 -14.53 18.30
CA ILE A 180 -5.07 -13.06 18.26
C ILE A 180 -3.62 -12.60 18.09
N ALA A 181 -2.66 -13.18 18.82
CA ALA A 181 -1.23 -12.86 18.65
C ALA A 181 -0.74 -13.13 17.21
N PHE A 182 -1.04 -14.29 16.63
CA PHE A 182 -0.71 -14.59 15.22
C PHE A 182 -1.42 -13.67 14.23
N SER A 183 -2.62 -13.19 14.58
CA SER A 183 -3.30 -12.15 13.80
C SER A 183 -2.47 -10.88 13.78
N GLY A 184 -1.84 -10.54 14.91
CA GLY A 184 -1.04 -9.34 15.09
C GLY A 184 0.15 -9.22 14.18
N LEU A 185 0.68 -10.35 13.71
CA LEU A 185 1.70 -10.37 12.68
C LEU A 185 1.24 -9.68 11.38
N TYR A 186 -0.06 -9.59 11.11
CA TYR A 186 -0.63 -8.95 9.91
C TYR A 186 -1.15 -7.53 10.14
N LEU A 187 -0.91 -6.90 11.30
CA LEU A 187 -1.34 -5.52 11.51
C LEU A 187 -0.73 -4.55 10.49
N TRP A 188 0.47 -4.81 9.97
CA TRP A 188 1.09 -4.02 8.90
C TRP A 188 0.26 -3.97 7.61
N VAL A 189 -0.60 -4.98 7.36
CA VAL A 189 -1.50 -5.00 6.19
C VAL A 189 -2.42 -3.80 6.21
N THR A 190 -2.84 -3.34 7.40
CA THR A 190 -3.70 -2.16 7.53
C THR A 190 -3.02 -0.92 6.93
N SER A 191 -1.76 -0.68 7.32
CA SER A 191 -0.94 0.40 6.79
C SER A 191 -0.71 0.27 5.28
N ALA A 192 -0.45 -0.95 4.80
CA ALA A 192 -0.24 -1.21 3.39
C ALA A 192 -1.51 -0.94 2.56
N VAL A 193 -2.67 -1.41 3.01
CA VAL A 193 -3.94 -1.25 2.29
C VAL A 193 -4.39 0.21 2.30
N VAL A 194 -4.24 0.93 3.41
CA VAL A 194 -4.52 2.37 3.49
C VAL A 194 -3.61 3.14 2.52
N ALA A 195 -2.30 2.92 2.55
CA ALA A 195 -1.36 3.57 1.63
C ALA A 195 -1.69 3.25 0.16
N GLY A 196 -1.95 1.98 -0.15
CA GLY A 196 -2.38 1.55 -1.48
C GLY A 196 -3.67 2.23 -1.92
N SER A 197 -4.66 2.35 -1.02
CA SER A 197 -5.95 3.00 -1.30
C SER A 197 -5.83 4.49 -1.63
N VAL A 198 -4.86 5.16 -1.02
CA VAL A 198 -4.55 6.57 -1.29
C VAL A 198 -3.91 6.74 -2.66
N ILE A 199 -2.99 5.84 -3.04
CA ILE A 199 -2.36 5.86 -4.37
C ILE A 199 -3.38 5.50 -5.48
N GLY A 200 -4.25 4.51 -5.20
CA GLY A 200 -5.23 3.99 -6.14
C GLY A 200 -4.63 3.09 -7.23
N ALA A 201 -5.45 2.71 -8.19
CA ALA A 201 -5.04 1.93 -9.37
C ALA A 201 -5.87 2.35 -10.59
N SER A 202 -5.33 2.14 -11.80
CA SER A 202 -6.07 2.42 -13.04
C SER A 202 -7.25 1.47 -13.21
N GLN A 203 -8.38 1.96 -13.76
CA GLN A 203 -9.59 1.16 -13.96
C GLN A 203 -9.45 0.06 -15.01
N THR A 204 -8.60 0.29 -16.01
CA THR A 204 -8.35 -0.66 -17.09
C THR A 204 -6.86 -0.70 -17.42
N GLU A 205 -6.41 -1.74 -18.11
CA GLU A 205 -5.03 -1.82 -18.59
C GLU A 205 -4.69 -0.71 -19.59
N GLY A 206 -5.61 -0.41 -20.49
CA GLY A 206 -5.37 0.49 -21.63
C GLY A 206 -5.84 1.93 -21.43
N SER A 207 -6.42 2.29 -20.29
CA SER A 207 -7.01 3.62 -20.06
C SER A 207 -5.96 4.72 -20.03
N ILE A 208 -4.93 4.60 -19.18
CA ILE A 208 -3.82 5.56 -19.09
C ILE A 208 -3.11 5.74 -20.44
N PRO A 209 -2.66 4.66 -21.12
CA PRO A 209 -2.07 4.80 -22.45
C PRO A 209 -2.99 5.48 -23.47
N ARG A 210 -4.29 5.20 -23.42
CA ARG A 210 -5.27 5.80 -24.32
C ARG A 210 -5.46 7.29 -24.07
N MET A 211 -5.47 7.72 -22.82
CA MET A 211 -5.66 9.11 -22.45
C MET A 211 -4.44 9.94 -22.81
N LEU A 212 -3.23 9.49 -22.44
CA LEU A 212 -1.98 10.17 -22.76
C LEU A 212 -1.72 10.24 -24.27
N HIS A 213 -1.98 9.16 -25.02
CA HIS A 213 -1.82 9.22 -26.47
C HIS A 213 -2.88 10.09 -27.15
N GLY A 214 -4.08 10.19 -26.56
CA GLY A 214 -5.10 11.14 -27.01
C GLY A 214 -4.67 12.59 -26.79
N PHE A 215 -4.06 12.85 -25.63
CA PHE A 215 -3.48 14.13 -25.26
C PHE A 215 -2.36 14.56 -26.22
N GLU A 216 -1.37 13.70 -26.48
CA GLU A 216 -0.31 13.97 -27.46
C GLU A 216 -0.87 14.24 -28.86
N TYR A 217 -1.89 13.48 -29.27
CA TYR A 217 -2.54 13.69 -30.56
C TYR A 217 -3.23 15.06 -30.64
N GLN A 218 -4.00 15.44 -29.62
CA GLN A 218 -4.67 16.74 -29.56
C GLN A 218 -3.67 17.90 -29.56
N LEU A 219 -2.54 17.77 -28.86
CA LEU A 219 -1.48 18.78 -28.88
C LEU A 219 -0.82 18.89 -30.26
N LYS A 220 -0.56 17.78 -30.94
CA LYS A 220 -0.03 17.78 -32.32
C LYS A 220 -1.04 18.34 -33.33
N GLU A 221 -2.33 18.05 -33.16
CA GLU A 221 -3.40 18.59 -33.99
C GLU A 221 -3.50 20.11 -33.85
N PHE A 222 -3.45 20.61 -32.61
CA PHE A 222 -3.39 22.05 -32.32
C PHE A 222 -2.20 22.74 -33.00
N ARG A 223 -1.04 22.08 -33.08
CA ARG A 223 0.14 22.59 -33.79
C ARG A 223 0.05 22.51 -35.31
N GLY A 224 -0.96 21.85 -35.86
CA GLY A 224 -1.04 21.54 -37.29
C GLY A 224 -0.05 20.46 -37.75
N GLU A 225 0.49 19.67 -36.82
CA GLU A 225 1.47 18.59 -37.09
C GLU A 225 0.79 17.22 -37.26
N ALA A 226 -0.44 17.03 -36.77
CA ALA A 226 -1.06 15.71 -36.72
C ALA A 226 -1.69 15.26 -38.06
N PRO A 227 -1.57 13.97 -38.42
CA PRO A 227 -2.36 13.38 -39.49
C PRO A 227 -3.85 13.32 -39.11
N ALA A 228 -4.74 13.27 -40.10
CA ALA A 228 -6.20 13.38 -39.94
C ALA A 228 -6.91 12.30 -39.09
N ARG A 229 -6.19 11.39 -38.41
CA ARG A 229 -6.80 10.24 -37.72
C ARG A 229 -6.18 9.97 -36.36
N ARG A 230 -7.03 10.00 -35.33
CA ARG A 230 -6.70 9.55 -33.98
C ARG A 230 -6.16 8.11 -34.00
N PRO A 231 -5.05 7.82 -33.31
CA PRO A 231 -4.44 6.51 -33.30
C PRO A 231 -5.39 5.42 -32.76
N SER A 232 -5.46 4.29 -33.47
CA SER A 232 -6.25 3.13 -33.03
C SER A 232 -5.58 2.39 -31.87
N ALA A 233 -6.33 1.51 -31.19
CA ALA A 233 -5.74 0.64 -30.16
C ALA A 233 -4.65 -0.27 -30.74
N CYS A 234 -4.89 -0.84 -31.92
CA CYS A 234 -3.93 -1.66 -32.66
C CYS A 234 -2.63 -0.90 -32.93
N TYR A 235 -2.74 0.36 -33.38
CA TYR A 235 -1.56 1.19 -33.64
C TYR A 235 -0.72 1.45 -32.38
N ARG A 236 -1.35 1.60 -31.20
CA ARG A 236 -0.62 1.76 -29.93
C ARG A 236 0.16 0.51 -29.54
N GLU A 237 -0.44 -0.66 -29.77
CA GLU A 237 0.21 -1.94 -29.50
C GLU A 237 1.36 -2.18 -30.48
N GLU A 238 1.15 -1.90 -31.76
CA GLU A 238 2.16 -2.00 -32.82
C GLU A 238 3.35 -1.07 -32.59
N THR A 239 3.10 0.17 -32.18
CA THR A 239 4.15 1.15 -31.88
C THR A 239 4.82 0.91 -30.53
N GLY A 240 4.24 0.06 -29.67
CA GLY A 240 4.70 -0.13 -28.30
C GLY A 240 4.72 1.17 -27.50
N TRP A 241 3.81 2.11 -27.79
CA TRP A 241 3.81 3.47 -27.24
C TRP A 241 3.85 3.46 -25.70
N CYS A 242 3.16 2.51 -25.06
CA CYS A 242 3.29 2.27 -23.64
C CYS A 242 3.44 0.78 -23.38
N LYS A 243 4.22 0.48 -22.35
CA LYS A 243 4.38 -0.89 -21.85
C LYS A 243 3.03 -1.42 -21.37
N THR A 244 2.71 -2.68 -21.69
CA THR A 244 1.49 -3.37 -21.27
C THR A 244 1.81 -4.55 -20.36
N GLY A 245 0.79 -5.09 -19.68
CA GLY A 245 0.88 -6.24 -18.80
C GLY A 245 2.07 -6.21 -17.83
N GLN A 246 2.94 -7.22 -17.96
CA GLN A 246 4.11 -7.41 -17.11
C GLN A 246 5.14 -6.29 -17.25
N GLU A 247 5.35 -5.77 -18.46
CA GLU A 247 6.31 -4.68 -18.66
C GLU A 247 5.83 -3.42 -17.94
N ARG A 248 4.53 -3.10 -18.02
CA ARG A 248 3.97 -1.96 -17.26
C ARG A 248 4.12 -2.14 -15.75
N ALA A 249 3.90 -3.36 -15.26
CA ALA A 249 4.06 -3.66 -13.84
C ALA A 249 5.50 -3.40 -13.36
N ILE A 250 6.50 -3.83 -14.13
CA ILE A 250 7.92 -3.60 -13.84
C ILE A 250 8.27 -2.11 -13.79
N HIS A 251 7.67 -1.30 -14.68
CA HIS A 251 7.93 0.13 -14.79
C HIS A 251 7.17 1.00 -13.77
N GLY A 252 6.42 0.40 -12.84
CA GLY A 252 5.71 1.14 -11.78
C GLY A 252 4.21 1.34 -12.03
N GLY A 253 3.63 0.63 -13.00
CA GLY A 253 2.17 0.51 -13.10
C GLY A 253 1.55 -0.23 -11.91
N VAL A 254 2.37 -0.91 -11.09
CA VAL A 254 1.98 -1.53 -9.82
C VAL A 254 2.74 -0.86 -8.68
N TYR A 255 2.03 -0.14 -7.81
CA TYR A 255 2.66 0.70 -6.78
C TYR A 255 3.18 -0.05 -5.57
N SER A 256 2.66 -1.24 -5.32
CA SER A 256 3.08 -2.11 -4.25
C SER A 256 4.22 -3.03 -4.65
N TRP A 257 4.64 -3.00 -5.91
CA TRP A 257 5.65 -3.91 -6.41
C TRP A 257 6.44 -3.27 -7.54
N ARG A 258 7.73 -3.03 -7.29
CA ARG A 258 8.62 -2.43 -8.29
C ARG A 258 9.97 -3.15 -8.23
N PRO A 259 10.24 -4.14 -9.07
CA PRO A 259 11.42 -5.00 -8.89
C PRO A 259 12.76 -4.35 -9.31
N ILE A 260 12.77 -3.10 -9.82
CA ILE A 260 13.97 -2.44 -10.35
C ILE A 260 14.28 -1.14 -9.58
N LYS A 261 14.27 -1.18 -8.25
CA LYS A 261 14.40 0.05 -7.42
C LYS A 261 15.85 0.49 -7.25
N TRP A 262 16.77 -0.46 -7.24
CA TRP A 262 18.18 -0.22 -6.98
C TRP A 262 18.98 0.01 -8.26
N ARG A 263 18.47 -0.45 -9.42
CA ARG A 263 19.11 -0.28 -10.73
C ARG A 263 18.60 0.90 -11.54
N ASP A 264 17.34 1.30 -11.39
CA ASP A 264 16.80 2.40 -12.18
C ASP A 264 17.43 3.74 -11.76
N ASN A 265 17.57 4.66 -12.72
CA ASN A 265 18.12 5.98 -12.46
C ASN A 265 17.10 6.85 -11.72
N LEU A 266 17.04 6.67 -10.39
CA LEU A 266 16.15 7.44 -9.51
C LEU A 266 16.67 8.86 -9.22
N GLU A 267 17.85 9.22 -9.74
CA GLU A 267 18.39 10.59 -9.63
C GLU A 267 17.46 11.60 -10.31
N MET A 268 16.74 11.19 -11.35
CA MET A 268 15.74 12.04 -12.02
C MET A 268 14.57 12.46 -11.12
N PHE A 269 14.34 11.74 -10.01
CA PHE A 269 13.35 12.09 -8.99
C PHE A 269 13.99 12.74 -7.76
N GLY A 270 15.30 12.98 -7.77
CA GLY A 270 16.07 13.41 -6.60
C GLY A 270 16.12 12.38 -5.48
N ILE A 271 15.90 11.09 -5.79
CA ILE A 271 15.87 10.01 -4.80
C ILE A 271 17.23 9.30 -4.80
N GLY A 272 18.06 9.64 -3.82
CA GLY A 272 19.34 8.97 -3.61
C GLY A 272 19.24 7.62 -2.90
N ILE A 273 20.36 6.89 -2.87
CA ILE A 273 20.48 5.58 -2.20
C ILE A 273 20.09 5.63 -0.72
N TRP A 274 20.42 6.71 -0.02
CA TRP A 274 20.08 6.90 1.40
C TRP A 274 18.58 7.02 1.63
N SER A 275 17.84 7.61 0.69
CA SER A 275 16.38 7.66 0.74
C SER A 275 15.81 6.25 0.59
N LEU A 276 16.33 5.43 -0.33
CA LEU A 276 15.91 4.02 -0.46
C LEU A 276 16.18 3.22 0.82
N VAL A 277 17.38 3.35 1.40
CA VAL A 277 17.72 2.72 2.69
C VAL A 277 16.77 3.18 3.79
N SER A 278 16.40 4.46 3.81
CA SER A 278 15.41 4.98 4.76
C SER A 278 14.02 4.36 4.56
N PHE A 279 13.59 4.15 3.30
CA PHE A 279 12.31 3.50 3.01
C PHE A 279 12.31 2.04 3.47
N VAL A 280 13.42 1.31 3.28
CA VAL A 280 13.60 -0.04 3.83
C VAL A 280 13.53 -0.03 5.35
N ALA A 281 14.24 0.89 6.01
CA ALA A 281 14.24 0.99 7.47
C ALA A 281 12.83 1.28 8.01
N ILE A 282 12.08 2.17 7.34
CA ILE A 282 10.69 2.47 7.68
C ILE A 282 9.80 1.24 7.47
N ALA A 283 9.90 0.55 6.32
CA ALA A 283 9.12 -0.64 6.04
C ALA A 283 9.38 -1.76 7.06
N VAL A 284 10.64 -1.97 7.42
CA VAL A 284 11.05 -2.89 8.48
C VAL A 284 10.47 -2.46 9.83
N ALA A 285 10.52 -1.18 10.19
CA ALA A 285 9.96 -0.69 11.45
C ALA A 285 8.44 -0.96 11.56
N VAL A 286 7.68 -0.78 10.49
CA VAL A 286 6.23 -1.09 10.43
C VAL A 286 5.97 -2.58 10.65
N LEU A 287 6.78 -3.43 10.03
CA LEU A 287 6.72 -4.87 10.20
C LEU A 287 7.01 -5.28 11.65
N TYR A 288 8.09 -4.74 12.24
CA TYR A 288 8.44 -4.98 13.64
C TYR A 288 7.39 -4.45 14.61
N ALA A 289 6.73 -3.34 14.29
CA ALA A 289 5.62 -2.82 15.08
C ALA A 289 4.37 -3.72 15.06
N SER A 290 4.30 -4.67 14.12
CA SER A 290 3.28 -5.73 14.12
C SER A 290 3.78 -6.98 14.84
N TYR A 291 5.04 -7.35 14.61
CA TYR A 291 5.69 -8.50 15.23
C TYR A 291 5.83 -8.38 16.75
N PHE A 292 6.32 -7.25 17.27
CA PHE A 292 6.57 -7.11 18.71
C PHE A 292 5.30 -7.23 19.54
N PRO A 293 4.18 -6.54 19.23
CA PRO A 293 2.92 -6.76 19.94
C PRO A 293 2.45 -8.22 19.88
N ALA A 294 2.56 -8.88 18.72
CA ALA A 294 2.23 -10.30 18.60
C ALA A 294 3.10 -11.18 19.52
N ALA A 295 4.42 -11.02 19.47
CA ALA A 295 5.37 -11.77 20.30
C ALA A 295 5.17 -11.50 21.79
N ILE A 296 4.89 -10.25 22.18
CA ILE A 296 4.59 -9.85 23.55
C ILE A 296 3.25 -10.48 24.00
N LEU A 297 2.22 -10.45 23.16
CA LEU A 297 0.95 -11.11 23.44
C LEU A 297 1.17 -12.61 23.68
N SER A 298 1.98 -13.27 22.84
CA SER A 298 2.32 -14.68 23.02
C SER A 298 3.21 -14.95 24.23
N TYR A 299 4.10 -14.02 24.59
CA TYR A 299 5.00 -14.14 25.74
C TYR A 299 4.26 -14.17 27.09
N PHE A 300 3.20 -13.38 27.22
CA PHE A 300 2.46 -13.27 28.46
C PHE A 300 1.41 -14.38 28.69
N VAL A 301 1.09 -15.17 27.66
CA VAL A 301 0.18 -16.32 27.85
C VAL A 301 0.95 -17.47 28.51
N PRO A 302 0.47 -18.04 29.62
CA PRO A 302 1.12 -19.17 30.29
C PRO A 302 1.38 -20.40 29.38
N PRO A 303 2.52 -21.09 29.55
CA PRO A 303 3.65 -20.72 30.40
C PRO A 303 4.35 -19.44 29.90
N ARG A 304 4.61 -18.48 30.80
CA ARG A 304 5.26 -17.22 30.44
C ARG A 304 6.68 -17.47 29.94
N GLY A 305 7.10 -16.73 28.93
CA GLY A 305 8.46 -16.82 28.38
C GLY A 305 8.49 -17.04 26.87
N LEU A 306 9.71 -17.24 26.36
CA LEU A 306 9.93 -17.69 24.99
C LEU A 306 9.70 -19.20 24.95
N GLY A 307 8.75 -19.65 24.14
CA GLY A 307 8.39 -21.06 24.03
C GLY A 307 8.08 -21.50 22.60
N CYS A 308 7.42 -22.64 22.47
CA CYS A 308 7.06 -23.23 21.17
C CYS A 308 6.25 -22.30 20.26
N ARG A 309 5.56 -21.31 20.84
CA ARG A 309 4.63 -20.43 20.12
C ARG A 309 5.35 -19.29 19.41
N HIS A 310 6.48 -18.83 19.96
CA HIS A 310 7.32 -17.81 19.35
C HIS A 310 8.10 -18.33 18.14
N ILE A 311 8.30 -19.65 18.02
CA ILE A 311 9.01 -20.25 16.87
C ILE A 311 8.31 -19.91 15.55
N PRO A 312 7.04 -20.28 15.31
CA PRO A 312 6.36 -19.95 14.06
C PRO A 312 6.21 -18.44 13.85
N GLU A 313 6.01 -17.62 14.90
CA GLU A 313 5.96 -16.15 14.76
C GLU A 313 7.30 -15.58 14.26
N THR A 314 8.40 -16.03 14.86
CA THR A 314 9.76 -15.63 14.47
C THR A 314 10.12 -16.20 13.10
N LEU A 315 9.69 -17.42 12.78
CA LEU A 315 9.87 -18.02 11.47
C LEU A 315 9.17 -17.19 10.37
N MET A 316 7.94 -16.73 10.61
CA MET A 316 7.25 -15.83 9.66
C MET A 316 8.02 -14.52 9.46
N LEU A 317 8.50 -13.89 10.54
CA LEU A 317 9.33 -12.69 10.43
C LEU A 317 10.60 -12.95 9.60
N VAL A 318 11.30 -14.05 9.88
CA VAL A 318 12.51 -14.44 9.14
C VAL A 318 12.19 -14.71 7.67
N VAL A 319 11.09 -15.39 7.37
CA VAL A 319 10.63 -15.64 5.99
C VAL A 319 10.39 -14.33 5.25
N TRP A 320 9.75 -13.34 5.87
CA TRP A 320 9.55 -12.02 5.27
C TRP A 320 10.85 -11.25 5.05
N LEU A 321 11.77 -11.25 6.01
CA LEU A 321 13.07 -10.58 5.85
C LEU A 321 13.94 -11.27 4.78
N LEU A 322 13.90 -12.60 4.72
CA LEU A 322 14.57 -13.37 3.67
C LEU A 322 13.96 -13.13 2.30
N SER A 323 12.63 -12.97 2.21
CA SER A 323 11.95 -12.60 0.95
C SER A 323 12.58 -11.35 0.34
N PHE A 324 12.67 -10.30 1.15
CA PHE A 324 13.22 -9.02 0.73
C PHE A 324 14.70 -9.12 0.34
N ALA A 325 15.48 -9.86 1.13
CA ALA A 325 16.89 -10.10 0.84
C ALA A 325 17.09 -10.86 -0.48
N ILE A 326 16.28 -11.89 -0.74
CA ILE A 326 16.29 -12.65 -2.00
C ILE A 326 15.92 -11.72 -3.16
N GLU A 327 14.91 -10.86 -3.01
CA GLU A 327 14.54 -9.90 -4.04
C GLU A 327 15.68 -8.94 -4.38
N CYS A 328 16.38 -8.39 -3.38
CA CYS A 328 17.56 -7.55 -3.59
C CYS A 328 18.69 -8.30 -4.35
N LEU A 329 18.86 -9.60 -4.09
CA LEU A 329 19.83 -10.44 -4.81
C LEU A 329 19.38 -10.74 -6.25
N LEU A 330 18.11 -11.08 -6.43
CA LEU A 330 17.50 -11.36 -7.73
C LEU A 330 17.57 -10.12 -8.63
N GLU A 331 17.24 -8.94 -8.08
CA GLU A 331 17.36 -7.68 -8.80
C GLU A 331 18.80 -7.49 -9.28
N ARG A 332 19.82 -7.76 -8.44
CA ARG A 332 21.22 -7.60 -8.83
C ARG A 332 21.68 -8.58 -9.92
N TRP A 333 21.13 -9.79 -10.00
CA TRP A 333 21.68 -10.87 -10.83
C TRP A 333 20.86 -11.18 -12.09
N LEU A 334 19.54 -10.97 -12.07
CA LEU A 334 18.68 -11.31 -13.20
C LEU A 334 18.47 -10.14 -14.16
N GLN A 335 18.21 -10.45 -15.42
CA GLN A 335 17.75 -9.48 -16.42
C GLN A 335 16.25 -9.21 -16.26
N LYS A 336 15.78 -8.03 -16.72
CA LYS A 336 14.40 -7.53 -16.53
C LYS A 336 13.32 -8.58 -16.85
N LYS A 337 13.42 -9.29 -17.98
CA LYS A 337 12.42 -10.30 -18.40
C LYS A 337 12.33 -11.51 -17.47
N LYS A 338 13.47 -11.98 -16.93
CA LYS A 338 13.51 -13.13 -16.01
C LYS A 338 13.20 -12.73 -14.57
N LEU A 339 13.42 -11.46 -14.23
CA LEU A 339 13.22 -10.92 -12.89
C LEU A 339 11.75 -11.00 -12.46
N PHE A 340 10.81 -10.62 -13.33
CA PHE A 340 9.37 -10.72 -13.04
C PHE A 340 8.97 -12.12 -12.57
N TRP A 341 9.29 -13.15 -13.36
CA TRP A 341 8.89 -14.52 -13.06
C TRP A 341 9.62 -15.11 -11.85
N ALA A 342 10.89 -14.76 -11.65
CA ALA A 342 11.64 -15.19 -10.47
C ALA A 342 11.05 -14.61 -9.18
N VAL A 343 10.74 -13.30 -9.18
CA VAL A 343 10.10 -12.63 -8.04
C VAL A 343 8.69 -13.16 -7.81
N PHE A 344 7.90 -13.36 -8.88
CA PHE A 344 6.57 -13.97 -8.79
C PHE A 344 6.60 -15.35 -8.10
N TRP A 345 7.47 -16.26 -8.55
CA TRP A 345 7.55 -17.60 -7.96
C TRP A 345 8.09 -17.58 -6.53
N LYS A 346 9.04 -16.69 -6.21
CA LYS A 346 9.46 -16.41 -4.84
C LYS A 346 8.26 -16.02 -3.99
N ASP A 347 7.50 -15.01 -4.41
CA ASP A 347 6.39 -14.47 -3.64
C ASP A 347 5.29 -15.50 -3.40
N VAL A 348 4.95 -16.28 -4.42
CA VAL A 348 3.99 -17.38 -4.29
C VAL A 348 4.49 -18.41 -3.26
N LEU A 349 5.74 -18.83 -3.33
CA LEU A 349 6.32 -19.81 -2.39
C LEU A 349 6.31 -19.27 -0.94
N LEU A 350 6.72 -18.02 -0.74
CA LEU A 350 6.82 -17.43 0.60
C LEU A 350 5.43 -17.09 1.17
N ALA A 351 4.50 -16.61 0.35
CA ALA A 351 3.10 -16.44 0.74
C ALA A 351 2.46 -17.77 1.14
N LEU A 352 2.64 -18.84 0.34
CA LEU A 352 2.15 -20.18 0.67
C LEU A 352 2.79 -20.72 1.96
N THR A 353 4.09 -20.48 2.16
CA THR A 353 4.79 -20.85 3.40
C THR A 353 4.17 -20.17 4.62
N ASN A 354 3.89 -18.86 4.55
CA ASN A 354 3.22 -18.13 5.62
C ASN A 354 1.79 -18.64 5.88
N ILE A 355 1.03 -18.91 4.82
CA ILE A 355 -0.31 -19.50 4.93
C ILE A 355 -0.24 -20.90 5.58
N SER A 356 0.74 -21.73 5.19
CA SER A 356 0.95 -23.04 5.80
C SER A 356 1.29 -22.94 7.28
N ILE A 357 2.15 -21.98 7.70
CA ILE A 357 2.45 -21.74 9.11
C ILE A 357 1.17 -21.39 9.88
N ILE A 358 0.33 -20.49 9.33
CA ILE A 358 -0.97 -20.17 9.93
C ILE A 358 -1.81 -21.45 10.08
N ILE A 359 -2.00 -22.23 9.01
CA ILE A 359 -2.85 -23.42 9.05
C ILE A 359 -2.32 -24.43 10.08
N ILE A 360 -1.02 -24.70 10.09
CA ILE A 360 -0.34 -25.59 11.04
C ILE A 360 -0.58 -25.15 12.50
N THR A 361 -0.48 -23.85 12.77
CA THR A 361 -0.71 -23.31 14.11
C THR A 361 -2.19 -23.45 14.53
N GLN A 362 -3.13 -23.29 13.59
CA GLN A 362 -4.58 -23.46 13.84
C GLN A 362 -4.99 -24.93 13.99
N CYS A 363 -4.32 -25.87 13.32
CA CYS A 363 -4.53 -27.31 13.48
C CYS A 363 -4.15 -27.84 14.88
N GLY A 364 -3.62 -26.97 15.76
CA GLY A 364 -3.35 -27.33 17.15
C GLY A 364 -2.03 -28.08 17.35
N ILE A 365 -1.10 -28.03 16.39
CA ILE A 365 0.25 -28.61 16.56
C ILE A 365 0.96 -28.01 17.79
N LEU A 366 0.66 -26.74 18.12
CA LEU A 366 1.15 -26.04 19.32
C LEU A 366 0.42 -26.41 20.63
N GLN A 367 -0.54 -27.34 20.59
CA GLN A 367 -1.30 -27.78 21.78
C GLN A 367 -0.70 -29.04 22.45
N ARG A 368 0.48 -29.49 22.01
CA ARG A 368 1.20 -30.64 22.61
C ARG A 368 1.70 -30.31 24.03
N CYS A 369 1.80 -31.33 24.89
CA CYS A 369 2.28 -31.20 26.28
C CYS A 369 3.63 -30.47 26.41
N SER A 370 4.55 -30.67 25.45
CA SER A 370 5.85 -29.98 25.43
C SER A 370 5.74 -28.46 25.31
N CYS A 371 4.68 -27.94 24.67
CA CYS A 371 4.43 -26.50 24.59
C CYS A 371 3.93 -25.93 25.92
N TRP A 372 3.25 -26.75 26.73
CA TRP A 372 2.70 -26.36 28.03
C TRP A 372 3.71 -26.43 29.18
N THR A 373 4.84 -27.08 28.96
CA THR A 373 5.95 -27.19 29.92
C THR A 373 7.15 -26.35 29.51
N ALA A 374 7.04 -25.52 28.46
CA ALA A 374 8.15 -24.80 27.85
C ALA A 374 9.35 -25.73 27.59
N TRP A 375 9.11 -26.84 26.86
CA TRP A 375 10.09 -27.91 26.62
C TRP A 375 10.63 -28.59 27.89
N GLY A 376 9.84 -28.62 28.96
CA GLY A 376 10.26 -29.20 30.23
C GLY A 376 11.07 -28.26 31.13
N LEU A 377 11.28 -27.00 30.72
CA LEU A 377 11.92 -25.98 31.56
C LEU A 377 11.02 -25.52 32.71
N THR A 378 9.70 -25.70 32.57
CA THR A 378 8.71 -25.31 33.56
C THR A 378 7.73 -26.44 33.86
N TRP A 379 7.06 -26.35 35.00
CA TRP A 379 5.94 -27.23 35.33
C TRP A 379 4.81 -27.11 34.31
N LEU A 380 3.89 -28.07 34.32
CA LEU A 380 2.75 -28.09 33.41
C LEU A 380 1.83 -26.88 33.70
N HIS A 381 1.67 -25.96 32.73
CA HIS A 381 0.80 -24.77 32.85
C HIS A 381 -0.49 -24.93 32.06
N LEU A 382 -1.41 -25.78 32.52
CA LEU A 382 -2.74 -25.88 31.95
C LEU A 382 -3.65 -24.73 32.46
N PRO A 383 -4.56 -24.19 31.62
CA PRO A 383 -5.43 -23.08 32.02
C PRO A 383 -6.42 -23.44 33.11
N GLN A 384 -6.71 -24.74 33.27
CA GLN A 384 -7.63 -25.21 34.31
C GLN A 384 -6.96 -25.23 35.69
N LEU A 385 -5.63 -25.08 35.78
CA LEU A 385 -4.94 -25.09 37.05
C LEU A 385 -5.30 -23.83 37.85
N PRO A 386 -5.60 -23.97 39.16
CA PRO A 386 -6.09 -22.87 39.99
C PRO A 386 -5.10 -21.70 40.08
N ASN A 387 -3.80 -21.98 39.93
CA ASN A 387 -2.76 -20.96 39.97
C ASN A 387 -2.60 -20.20 38.63
N VAL A 388 -2.92 -20.85 37.51
CA VAL A 388 -2.74 -20.31 36.15
C VAL A 388 -3.98 -19.54 35.68
N LYS A 389 -5.17 -20.02 36.04
CA LYS A 389 -6.46 -19.40 35.69
C LYS A 389 -6.54 -17.90 36.01
N PRO A 390 -6.30 -17.43 37.25
CA PRO A 390 -6.44 -16.00 37.58
C PRO A 390 -5.43 -15.14 36.83
N GLU A 391 -4.21 -15.63 36.65
CA GLU A 391 -3.15 -14.94 35.92
C GLU A 391 -3.50 -14.78 34.43
N LEU A 392 -3.93 -15.87 33.78
CA LEU A 392 -4.37 -15.86 32.38
C LEU A 392 -5.54 -14.89 32.19
N MET A 393 -6.55 -14.96 33.05
CA MET A 393 -7.72 -14.10 32.94
C MET A 393 -7.41 -12.62 33.20
N HIS A 394 -6.50 -12.32 34.14
CA HIS A 394 -6.02 -10.96 34.36
C HIS A 394 -5.31 -10.42 33.11
N TYR A 395 -4.41 -11.22 32.53
CA TYR A 395 -3.72 -10.88 31.29
C TYR A 395 -4.70 -10.59 30.14
N ILE A 396 -5.64 -11.50 29.86
CA ILE A 396 -6.61 -11.36 28.76
C ILE A 396 -7.51 -10.13 28.97
N ARG A 397 -7.92 -9.84 30.21
CA ARG A 397 -8.87 -8.74 30.50
C ARG A 397 -8.23 -7.37 30.54
N HIS A 398 -6.97 -7.25 30.96
CA HIS A 398 -6.35 -5.97 31.24
C HIS A 398 -5.15 -5.65 30.35
N ILE A 399 -4.29 -6.64 30.07
CA ILE A 399 -3.01 -6.42 29.41
C ILE A 399 -3.14 -6.58 27.90
N ALA A 400 -3.76 -7.66 27.43
CA ALA A 400 -3.91 -7.93 26.00
C ALA A 400 -4.63 -6.80 25.24
N PRO A 401 -5.74 -6.21 25.74
CA PRO A 401 -6.41 -5.10 25.06
C PRO A 401 -5.52 -3.85 24.94
N ALA A 402 -4.71 -3.57 25.96
CA ALA A 402 -3.79 -2.44 25.94
C ALA A 402 -2.71 -2.63 24.86
N ILE A 403 -2.08 -3.80 24.79
CA ILE A 403 -1.08 -4.13 23.76
C ILE A 403 -1.69 -4.00 22.37
N THR A 404 -2.87 -4.59 22.15
CA THR A 404 -3.59 -4.52 20.87
C THR A 404 -3.92 -3.09 20.48
N PHE A 405 -4.47 -2.29 21.40
CA PHE A 405 -4.83 -0.90 21.12
C PHE A 405 -3.60 -0.06 20.78
N THR A 406 -2.50 -0.22 21.53
CA THR A 406 -1.24 0.47 21.23
C THR A 406 -0.70 0.08 19.85
N ALA A 407 -0.78 -1.19 19.48
CA ALA A 407 -0.34 -1.66 18.16
C ALA A 407 -1.18 -1.05 17.02
N ILE A 408 -2.51 -1.03 17.15
CA ILE A 408 -3.42 -0.41 16.18
C ILE A 408 -3.17 1.10 16.08
N LEU A 409 -3.06 1.79 17.22
CA LEU A 409 -2.77 3.21 17.28
C LEU A 409 -1.46 3.54 16.56
N PHE A 410 -0.42 2.72 16.75
CA PHE A 410 0.85 2.90 16.05
C PHE A 410 0.70 2.82 14.53
N GLN A 411 -0.07 1.84 14.01
CA GLN A 411 -0.32 1.73 12.57
C GLN A 411 -1.07 2.95 12.03
N PHE A 412 -2.06 3.48 12.76
CA PHE A 412 -2.76 4.70 12.35
C PHE A 412 -1.86 5.94 12.38
N VAL A 413 -1.04 6.11 13.41
CA VAL A 413 -0.05 7.19 13.49
C VAL A 413 0.93 7.10 12.33
N PHE A 414 1.36 5.89 11.97
CA PHE A 414 2.22 5.65 10.82
C PHE A 414 1.55 6.08 9.50
N CYS A 415 0.31 5.65 9.24
CA CYS A 415 -0.46 6.08 8.07
C CYS A 415 -0.60 7.61 8.02
N ALA A 416 -0.95 8.24 9.13
CA ALA A 416 -1.07 9.69 9.22
C ALA A 416 0.28 10.38 8.94
N ALA A 417 1.39 9.83 9.42
CA ALA A 417 2.73 10.35 9.17
C ALA A 417 3.12 10.24 7.68
N ILE A 418 2.80 9.14 7.00
CA ILE A 418 2.99 9.01 5.55
C ILE A 418 2.18 10.08 4.82
N VAL A 419 0.89 10.19 5.12
CA VAL A 419 0.00 11.16 4.47
C VAL A 419 0.50 12.58 4.66
N TRP A 420 0.95 12.91 5.88
CA TRP A 420 1.54 14.20 6.19
C TRP A 420 2.84 14.45 5.42
N ARG A 421 3.74 13.46 5.39
CA ARG A 421 5.06 13.58 4.76
C ARG A 421 5.00 13.76 3.25
N TYR A 422 4.02 13.13 2.60
CA TYR A 422 3.82 13.11 1.14
C TYR A 422 2.52 13.81 0.74
N TRP A 423 2.18 14.90 1.45
CA TRP A 423 0.88 15.55 1.30
C TRP A 423 0.57 15.97 -0.14
N ASP A 424 1.55 16.49 -0.90
CA ASP A 424 1.27 16.88 -2.29
C ASP A 424 1.00 15.66 -3.18
N ALA A 425 1.75 14.56 -3.00
CA ALA A 425 1.47 13.31 -3.71
C ALA A 425 0.07 12.78 -3.39
N VAL A 426 -0.34 12.83 -2.12
CA VAL A 426 -1.70 12.45 -1.69
C VAL A 426 -2.75 13.34 -2.36
N ARG A 427 -2.51 14.64 -2.47
CA ARG A 427 -3.43 15.57 -3.16
C ARG A 427 -3.55 15.30 -4.66
N VAL A 428 -2.48 14.85 -5.30
CA VAL A 428 -2.49 14.43 -6.71
C VAL A 428 -3.33 13.16 -6.87
N PHE A 429 -3.12 12.14 -6.03
CA PHE A 429 -3.86 10.88 -6.15
C PHE A 429 -5.33 10.93 -5.70
N ILE A 430 -5.68 11.81 -4.76
CA ILE A 430 -7.07 12.02 -4.27
C ILE A 430 -7.81 13.09 -5.10
N GLN A 431 -7.23 13.58 -6.20
CA GLN A 431 -7.89 14.52 -7.08
C GLN A 431 -9.20 13.94 -7.62
N ARG A 432 -10.29 14.71 -7.53
CA ARG A 432 -11.59 14.38 -8.12
C ARG A 432 -11.66 14.83 -9.58
N ASP A 433 -12.57 14.21 -10.31
CA ASP A 433 -12.94 14.55 -11.68
C ASP A 433 -13.56 15.95 -11.81
N ASP A 434 -14.22 16.45 -10.77
CA ASP A 434 -14.80 17.80 -10.71
C ASP A 434 -13.76 18.93 -10.54
N GLY A 435 -12.47 18.59 -10.37
CA GLY A 435 -11.41 19.58 -10.14
C GLY A 435 -11.46 20.25 -8.76
N ILE A 436 -12.42 19.89 -7.89
CA ILE A 436 -12.61 20.45 -6.57
C ILE A 436 -11.89 19.56 -5.54
N SER A 437 -11.05 20.17 -4.70
CA SER A 437 -10.41 19.41 -3.62
C SER A 437 -11.40 19.12 -2.48
N ASN A 438 -11.39 17.91 -1.91
CA ASN A 438 -12.27 17.47 -0.81
C ASN A 438 -12.13 18.27 0.52
N LEU A 439 -11.29 19.30 0.58
CA LEU A 439 -11.05 20.09 1.80
C LEU A 439 -11.52 21.54 1.62
N PRO A 440 -12.84 21.81 1.76
CA PRO A 440 -13.38 23.17 1.62
C PRO A 440 -13.09 24.09 2.82
N LEU A 441 -12.35 23.63 3.84
CA LEU A 441 -12.47 24.20 5.19
C LEU A 441 -11.68 25.47 5.48
N LYS A 442 -10.66 25.83 4.68
CA LYS A 442 -9.82 27.02 4.98
C LYS A 442 -10.13 28.26 4.15
N TYR A 443 -10.67 28.10 2.94
CA TYR A 443 -10.86 29.24 2.02
C TYR A 443 -12.20 29.95 2.20
N GLN A 444 -13.30 29.23 2.47
CA GLN A 444 -14.59 29.87 2.80
C GLN A 444 -14.51 30.81 4.01
N LYS A 445 -13.59 30.54 4.95
CA LYS A 445 -13.38 31.38 6.13
C LYS A 445 -12.61 32.67 5.84
N LEU A 446 -11.88 32.73 4.72
CA LEU A 446 -11.16 33.92 4.24
C LEU A 446 -12.05 34.77 3.31
N GLU A 447 -12.85 34.14 2.44
CA GLU A 447 -13.81 34.86 1.60
C GLU A 447 -14.94 35.50 2.41
N SER A 448 -15.50 34.79 3.40
CA SER A 448 -16.50 35.37 4.32
C SER A 448 -15.93 36.57 5.10
N ARG A 449 -14.62 36.59 5.39
CA ARG A 449 -13.95 37.75 6.01
C ARG A 449 -13.72 38.90 5.04
N ARG A 450 -13.51 38.63 3.74
CA ARG A 450 -13.39 39.66 2.71
C ARG A 450 -14.74 40.28 2.36
N GLN A 451 -15.83 39.51 2.36
CA GLN A 451 -17.19 40.03 2.11
C GLN A 451 -17.78 40.78 3.33
N SER A 452 -17.22 40.59 4.53
CA SER A 452 -17.61 41.31 5.75
C SER A 452 -16.89 42.65 5.96
N LYS A 453 -16.00 43.04 5.06
CA LYS A 453 -15.30 44.34 5.04
C LYS A 453 -15.70 45.10 3.80
#